data_AF-A0A8X6WC00-F1
#
_entry.id   AF-A0A8X6WC00-F1
#
_cell.length_a   1.000
_cell.length_b   1.000
_cell.length_c   1.000
_cell.angle_alpha   90.00
_cell.angle_beta   90.00
_cell.angle_gamma   90.00
#
_symmetry.space_group_name_H-M   'P 1'
#
loop_
_entity.id
_entity.type
_entity.pdbx_description
1 polymer ?
#
loop_
_entity_poly.entity_id
_entity_poly.type
_entity_poly.pdbx_seq_one_letter_code
_entity_poly.pdbx_strand_id
1 'polypeptide(L)'
;MLAISRCVQNHFKTLGCPLKSLTHRLKEYAHSRFIQMGWSSCSSISMLSFYMNFSNEEKHRIQNLELFDEYEMWHEKCRHYVLIWASQGIISIPGAFQNKSKE
;
A
#
# COMPACT_ATOMS: atom_id res chain seq x y z
N MET A 1 5.78 -4.68 16.99
CA MET A 1 5.90 -4.45 15.53
C MET A 1 7.23 -4.94 14.91
N LEU A 2 8.23 -5.43 15.66
CA LEU A 2 9.51 -5.93 15.07
C LEU A 2 9.53 -7.46 14.81
N ALA A 3 8.73 -8.24 15.53
CA ALA A 3 8.80 -9.70 15.51
C ALA A 3 8.35 -10.31 14.16
N ILE A 4 7.23 -9.86 13.60
CA ILE A 4 6.67 -10.39 12.34
C ILE A 4 7.58 -10.04 11.16
N SER A 5 8.05 -8.79 11.08
CA SER A 5 9.01 -8.36 10.06
C SER A 5 10.25 -9.27 10.01
N ARG A 6 10.79 -9.66 11.18
CA ARG A 6 11.93 -10.57 11.26
C ARG A 6 11.58 -12.00 10.86
N CYS A 7 10.40 -12.49 11.28
CA CYS A 7 9.90 -13.81 10.91
C CYS A 7 9.79 -13.95 9.38
N VAL A 8 9.15 -12.97 8.72
CA VAL A 8 9.00 -12.93 7.25
C VAL A 8 10.36 -12.92 6.56
N GLN A 9 11.29 -12.06 7.00
CA GLN A 9 12.64 -12.03 6.42
C GLN A 9 13.37 -13.37 6.55
N ASN A 10 13.27 -14.03 7.70
CA ASN A 10 13.89 -15.32 7.92
C ASN A 10 13.24 -16.41 7.06
N HIS A 11 11.91 -16.44 6.97
CA HIS A 11 11.18 -17.37 6.11
C HIS A 11 11.65 -17.27 4.64
N PHE A 12 11.69 -16.07 4.09
CA PHE A 12 12.14 -15.86 2.71
C PHE A 12 13.63 -16.20 2.51
N LYS A 13 14.47 -15.99 3.53
CA LYS A 13 15.86 -16.47 3.51
C LYS A 13 15.95 -18.00 3.46
N THR A 14 15.15 -18.72 4.26
CA THR A 14 15.16 -20.20 4.27
C THR A 14 14.71 -20.80 2.94
N LEU A 15 13.86 -20.09 2.19
CA LEU A 15 13.43 -20.49 0.85
C LEU A 15 14.45 -20.16 -0.25
N GLY A 16 15.60 -19.56 0.08
CA GLY A 16 16.59 -19.11 -0.91
C GLY A 16 16.20 -17.81 -1.64
N CYS A 17 15.17 -17.11 -1.17
CA CYS A 17 14.56 -15.95 -1.82
C CYS A 17 14.62 -14.69 -0.94
N PRO A 18 15.80 -14.19 -0.52
CA PRO A 18 15.89 -13.12 0.45
C PRO A 18 15.29 -11.81 -0.07
N LEU A 19 14.51 -11.14 0.77
CA LEU A 19 13.93 -9.83 0.47
C LEU A 19 14.98 -8.72 0.67
N LYS A 20 15.73 -8.41 -0.40
CA LYS A 20 16.90 -7.50 -0.35
C LYS A 20 16.57 -6.02 -0.14
N SER A 21 15.38 -5.60 -0.54
CA SER A 21 14.95 -4.19 -0.49
C SER A 21 14.15 -3.85 0.77
N LEU A 22 14.04 -4.79 1.71
CA LEU A 22 13.29 -4.59 2.95
C LEU A 22 14.07 -3.70 3.91
N THR A 23 13.53 -2.51 4.19
CA THR A 23 14.07 -1.58 5.18
C THR A 23 13.09 -1.40 6.33
N HIS A 24 13.57 -1.06 7.53
CA HIS A 24 12.73 -0.78 8.71
C HIS A 24 11.67 0.30 8.39
N ARG A 25 12.02 1.28 7.57
CA ARG A 25 11.20 2.46 7.28
C ARG A 25 10.78 2.47 5.82
N LEU A 26 10.00 1.46 5.42
CA LEU A 26 9.67 1.22 4.02
C LEU A 26 8.91 2.39 3.38
N LYS A 27 7.99 3.05 4.12
CA LYS A 27 7.23 4.21 3.62
C LYS A 27 8.14 5.40 3.36
N GLU A 28 8.97 5.75 4.35
CA GLU A 28 9.89 6.88 4.28
C GLU A 28 10.98 6.62 3.23
N TYR A 29 11.51 5.40 3.20
CA TYR A 29 12.52 4.98 2.22
C TYR A 29 11.96 4.99 0.80
N ALA A 30 10.74 4.49 0.59
CA ALA A 30 10.10 4.52 -0.71
C ALA A 30 9.93 5.96 -1.21
N HIS A 31 9.37 6.85 -0.39
CA HIS A 31 9.21 8.25 -0.76
C HIS A 31 10.54 8.89 -1.15
N SER A 32 11.55 8.82 -0.27
CA SER A 32 12.88 9.37 -0.58
C SER A 32 13.50 8.76 -1.83
N ARG A 33 13.36 7.44 -2.03
CA ARG A 33 13.88 6.75 -3.22
C ARG A 33 13.26 7.27 -4.51
N PHE A 34 11.93 7.40 -4.58
CA PHE A 34 11.27 7.86 -5.80
C PHE A 34 11.59 9.34 -6.08
N ILE A 35 11.60 10.21 -5.06
CA ILE A 35 11.99 11.61 -5.27
C ILE A 35 13.44 11.73 -5.75
N GLN A 36 14.38 10.97 -5.16
CA GLN A 36 15.79 10.95 -5.61
C GLN A 36 15.96 10.42 -7.03
N MET A 37 15.04 9.58 -7.51
CA MET A 37 15.02 9.08 -8.88
C MET A 37 14.40 10.07 -9.89
N GLY A 38 14.05 11.29 -9.45
CA GLY A 38 13.54 12.35 -10.32
C GLY A 38 12.02 12.38 -10.49
N TRP A 39 11.27 11.66 -9.65
CA TRP A 39 9.81 11.75 -9.64
C TRP A 39 9.35 13.03 -8.91
N SER A 40 8.39 13.76 -9.49
CA SER A 40 7.89 15.03 -8.93
C SER A 40 7.00 14.82 -7.72
N SER A 41 6.27 13.70 -7.66
CA SER A 41 5.47 13.35 -6.51
C SER A 41 5.56 11.86 -6.22
N CYS A 42 5.47 11.50 -4.95
CA CYS A 42 5.39 10.12 -4.49
C CYS A 42 4.44 10.07 -3.30
N SER A 43 3.56 9.08 -3.28
CA SER A 43 2.63 8.82 -2.19
C SER A 43 2.63 7.34 -1.84
N SER A 44 2.24 7.02 -0.61
CA SER A 44 2.15 5.64 -0.17
C SER A 44 1.05 5.45 0.86
N ILE A 45 0.49 4.24 0.90
CA ILE A 45 -0.54 3.84 1.85
C ILE A 45 -0.29 2.39 2.31
N SER A 46 -0.46 2.10 3.59
CA SER A 46 -0.44 0.71 4.08
C SER A 46 -1.66 -0.04 3.58
N MET A 47 -1.54 -1.35 3.36
CA MET A 47 -2.68 -2.17 2.94
C MET A 47 -3.84 -2.13 3.95
N LEU A 48 -3.54 -1.97 5.24
CA LEU A 48 -4.59 -1.76 6.25
C LEU A 48 -5.37 -0.47 6.00
N SER A 49 -4.67 0.65 5.80
CA SER A 49 -5.30 1.94 5.54
C SER A 49 -6.05 1.93 4.21
N PHE A 50 -5.52 1.23 3.20
CA PHE A 50 -6.19 1.02 1.92
C PHE A 50 -7.53 0.28 2.10
N TYR A 51 -7.54 -0.84 2.82
CA TYR A 51 -8.79 -1.57 3.13
C TYR A 51 -9.76 -0.73 3.95
N MET A 52 -9.27 0.02 4.94
CA MET A 52 -10.12 0.86 5.78
C MET A 52 -10.82 1.99 4.99
N ASN A 53 -10.29 2.38 3.84
CA ASN A 53 -10.90 3.36 2.94
C ASN A 53 -11.99 2.78 2.03
N PHE A 54 -12.21 1.46 2.01
CA PHE A 54 -13.33 0.88 1.28
C PHE A 54 -14.66 1.29 1.89
N SER A 55 -15.67 1.36 1.03
CA SER A 55 -17.06 1.53 1.46
C SER A 55 -17.50 0.33 2.31
N ASN A 56 -18.54 0.52 3.11
CA ASN A 56 -19.05 -0.56 3.96
C ASN A 56 -19.61 -1.71 3.13
N GLU A 57 -20.18 -1.40 1.95
CA GLU A 57 -20.70 -2.38 1.00
C GLU A 57 -19.57 -3.27 0.48
N GLU A 58 -18.43 -2.69 0.10
CA GLU A 58 -17.29 -3.47 -0.37
C GLU A 58 -16.65 -4.30 0.75
N LYS A 59 -16.54 -3.75 1.96
CA LYS A 59 -16.07 -4.52 3.12
C LYS A 59 -16.99 -5.70 3.41
N HIS A 60 -18.30 -5.48 3.38
CA HIS A 60 -19.29 -6.54 3.60
C HIS A 60 -19.24 -7.60 2.50
N ARG A 61 -19.15 -7.18 1.23
CA ARG A 61 -18.99 -8.10 0.10
C ARG A 61 -17.76 -9.00 0.26
N ILE A 62 -16.63 -8.43 0.69
CA ILE A 62 -15.38 -9.17 0.93
C ILE A 62 -15.54 -10.14 2.11
N GLN A 63 -16.09 -9.67 3.24
CA GLN A 63 -16.29 -10.48 4.45
C GLN A 63 -17.25 -11.67 4.23
N ASN A 64 -18.14 -11.58 3.24
CA ASN A 64 -19.07 -12.67 2.92
C ASN A 64 -18.49 -13.73 1.96
N LEU A 65 -17.26 -13.55 1.44
CA LEU A 65 -16.64 -14.54 0.54
C LEU A 65 -16.28 -15.84 1.26
N GLU A 66 -15.80 -15.73 2.49
CA GLU A 66 -15.45 -16.88 3.34
C GLU A 66 -15.58 -16.50 4.82
N LEU A 67 -15.86 -17.49 5.68
CA LEU A 67 -15.81 -17.29 7.12
C LEU A 67 -14.36 -17.06 7.54
N PHE A 68 -14.10 -15.93 8.17
CA PHE A 68 -12.76 -15.51 8.57
C PHE A 68 -12.75 -15.12 10.06
N ASP A 69 -11.82 -15.68 10.83
CA ASP A 69 -11.66 -15.46 12.28
C ASP A 69 -10.28 -14.88 12.66
N GLU A 70 -9.27 -14.95 11.78
CA GLU A 70 -7.90 -14.49 12.04
C GLU A 70 -7.68 -12.96 11.87
N TYR A 71 -8.61 -12.13 12.33
CA TYR A 71 -8.57 -10.67 12.14
C TYR A 71 -7.30 -10.03 12.66
N GLU A 72 -6.82 -10.42 13.82
CA GLU A 72 -5.61 -9.84 14.43
C GLU A 72 -4.37 -10.09 13.56
N MET A 73 -4.20 -11.33 13.07
CA MET A 73 -3.11 -11.68 12.18
C MET A 73 -3.24 -10.98 10.84
N TRP A 74 -4.46 -10.86 10.30
CA TRP A 74 -4.70 -10.13 9.06
C TRP A 74 -4.37 -8.64 9.19
N HIS A 75 -4.78 -7.99 10.28
CA HIS A 75 -4.44 -6.59 10.56
C HIS A 75 -2.93 -6.40 10.58
N GLU A 76 -2.20 -7.28 11.28
CA GLU A 76 -0.75 -7.22 11.29
C GLU A 76 -0.16 -7.46 9.89
N LYS A 77 -0.60 -8.48 9.14
CA LYS A 77 -0.17 -8.70 7.73
C LYS A 77 -0.35 -7.42 6.91
N CYS A 78 -1.52 -6.79 6.96
CA CYS A 78 -1.86 -5.57 6.23
C CYS A 78 -1.02 -4.33 6.61
N ARG A 79 -0.40 -4.30 7.79
CA ARG A 79 0.54 -3.22 8.19
C ARG A 79 1.93 -3.39 7.58
N HIS A 80 2.28 -4.60 7.15
CA HIS A 80 3.60 -4.93 6.59
C HIS A 80 3.67 -4.77 5.07
N TYR A 81 2.55 -4.55 4.40
CA TYR A 81 2.48 -4.27 2.96
C TYR A 81 2.10 -2.82 2.69
N VAL A 82 2.71 -2.25 1.66
CA VAL A 82 2.53 -0.85 1.25
C VAL A 82 2.26 -0.78 -0.24
N LEU A 83 1.26 0.03 -0.62
CA LEU A 83 1.07 0.48 -1.99
C LEU A 83 1.78 1.82 -2.14
N ILE A 84 2.64 1.94 -3.14
CA ILE A 84 3.41 3.16 -3.45
C ILE A 84 3.12 3.53 -4.90
N TRP A 85 2.89 4.82 -5.15
CA TRP A 85 2.77 5.35 -6.49
C TRP A 85 3.50 6.67 -6.59
N ALA A 86 4.11 6.91 -7.75
CA ALA A 86 4.82 8.14 -8.07
C ALA A 86 4.33 8.65 -9.42
N SER A 87 4.34 9.97 -9.59
CA SER A 87 3.95 10.61 -10.84
C SER A 87 4.91 11.74 -11.21
N GLN A 88 4.98 12.01 -12.51
CA GLN A 88 5.81 13.03 -13.12
C GLN A 88 4.98 13.78 -14.16
N GLY A 89 5.18 15.09 -14.25
CA GLY A 89 4.47 15.94 -15.20
C GLY A 89 3.16 16.50 -14.65
N ILE A 90 2.48 17.28 -15.50
CA ILE A 90 1.25 18.01 -15.18
C ILE A 90 0.15 17.47 -16.08
N ILE A 91 -0.98 17.08 -15.49
CA ILE A 91 -2.19 16.74 -16.25
C ILE A 91 -2.95 18.03 -16.52
N SER A 92 -2.86 18.53 -17.74
CA SER A 92 -3.72 19.61 -18.22
C SER A 92 -5.07 19.00 -18.58
N ILE A 93 -6.11 19.24 -17.77
CA ILE A 93 -7.47 18.84 -18.13
C ILE A 93 -7.92 19.73 -19.30
N PRO A 94 -8.19 19.17 -20.50
CA PRO A 94 -8.69 19.97 -21.62
C PRO A 94 -10.00 20.68 -21.23
N GLY A 95 -10.20 21.91 -21.69
CA GLY A 95 -11.37 22.74 -21.32
C GLY A 95 -12.73 22.05 -21.53
N ALA A 96 -12.79 21.09 -22.46
CA ALA A 96 -13.96 20.24 -22.72
C ALA A 96 -14.45 19.41 -21.51
N PHE A 97 -13.60 19.20 -20.49
CA PHE A 97 -13.93 18.39 -19.31
C PHE A 97 -14.13 19.22 -18.03
N GLN A 98 -14.04 20.56 -18.09
CA GLN A 98 -14.13 21.41 -16.90
C GLN A 98 -15.56 21.69 -16.41
N ASN A 99 -16.61 21.31 -17.17
CA ASN A 99 -18.00 21.73 -16.92
C ASN A 99 -19.01 20.60 -16.64
N LYS A 100 -18.61 19.47 -16.04
CA LYS A 100 -19.56 18.39 -15.66
C LYS A 100 -19.69 18.12 -14.15
N SER A 101 -19.41 19.11 -13.30
CA SER A 101 -19.51 18.96 -11.83
C SER A 101 -20.31 20.09 -11.16
N LYS A 102 -21.41 20.51 -11.81
CA LYS A 102 -22.45 21.36 -11.21
C LYS A 102 -23.82 20.93 -11.73
N GLU A 103 -24.25 19.72 -11.36
CA GLU A 103 -25.67 19.35 -11.23
C GLU A 103 -25.82 18.53 -9.95
#